data_AF-A0A833VGM2-F1
#
_entry.id   AF-A0A833VGM2-F1
#
_cell.length_a   1.000
_cell.length_b   1.000
_cell.length_c   1.000
_cell.angle_alpha   90.00
_cell.angle_beta   90.00
_cell.angle_gamma   90.00
#
_symmetry.space_group_name_H-M   'P 1'
#
loop_
_entity.id
_entity.type
_entity.pdbx_description
1 polymer ?
#
loop_
_entity_poly.entity_id
_entity_poly.type
_entity_poly.pdbx_seq_one_letter_code
_entity_poly.pdbx_strand_id
1 'polypeptide(L)'
;MLTQFWDSILHAGKDKFTVTWALNNESLPAGTADSYKTVNVQLCYAPISQKDRGWRKTEDDLKKDKTCQFDVVELPYDSSGTHEYTVEEEIPSAYYFVRVRTRCF
;
A
#
# COMPACT_ATOMS: atom_id res chain seq x y z
N MET A 1 -22.44 -16.08 11.12
CA MET A 1 -21.26 -15.21 10.91
C MET A 1 -20.97 -15.21 9.42
N LEU A 2 -21.41 -14.18 8.70
CA LEU A 2 -21.30 -14.12 7.25
C LEU A 2 -19.91 -13.57 6.89
N THR A 3 -18.97 -14.45 6.55
CA THR A 3 -17.72 -14.04 5.92
C THR A 3 -17.96 -13.91 4.42
N GLN A 4 -18.48 -12.75 4.02
CA GLN A 4 -18.57 -12.38 2.61
C GLN A 4 -17.20 -11.80 2.21
N PHE A 5 -16.27 -12.67 1.80
CA PHE A 5 -14.99 -12.25 1.20
C PHE A 5 -15.15 -12.23 -0.31
N TRP A 6 -15.26 -11.04 -0.90
CA TRP A 6 -14.93 -10.85 -2.31
C TRP A 6 -13.41 -10.72 -2.41
N ASP A 7 -12.68 -11.79 -2.09
CA ASP A 7 -11.23 -11.83 -2.35
C ASP A 7 -11.07 -11.99 -3.86
N SER A 8 -10.78 -10.88 -4.55
CA SER A 8 -10.37 -10.95 -5.95
C SER A 8 -8.96 -11.54 -5.99
N ILE A 9 -8.83 -12.75 -6.52
CA ILE A 9 -7.54 -13.42 -6.69
C ILE A 9 -6.84 -12.80 -7.89
N LEU A 10 -5.63 -12.28 -7.68
CA LEU A 10 -4.76 -11.77 -8.74
C LEU A 10 -3.56 -12.71 -8.90
N HIS A 11 -3.29 -13.12 -10.13
CA HIS A 11 -2.13 -13.91 -10.50
C HIS A 11 -0.98 -12.98 -10.88
N ALA A 12 0.12 -13.14 -10.14
CA ALA A 12 1.40 -12.49 -10.43
C ALA A 12 1.84 -12.77 -11.89
N GLY A 13 2.43 -11.76 -12.52
CA GLY A 13 2.85 -11.73 -13.93
C GLY A 13 1.72 -11.57 -14.96
N LYS A 14 0.46 -11.58 -14.53
CA LYS A 14 -0.70 -11.64 -15.44
C LYS A 14 -1.73 -10.57 -15.16
N ASP A 15 -2.18 -10.53 -13.92
CA ASP A 15 -3.32 -9.71 -13.54
C ASP A 15 -2.88 -8.31 -13.13
N LYS A 16 -3.76 -7.35 -13.39
CA LYS A 16 -3.56 -5.94 -13.08
C LYS A 16 -4.62 -5.44 -12.10
N PHE A 17 -4.28 -4.40 -11.36
CA PHE A 17 -5.24 -3.63 -10.58
C PHE A 17 -4.97 -2.14 -10.70
N THR A 18 -6.01 -1.33 -10.51
CA THR A 18 -5.90 0.13 -10.48
C THR A 18 -6.03 0.62 -9.05
N VAL A 19 -5.08 1.44 -8.61
CA VAL A 19 -5.15 2.17 -7.35
C VAL A 19 -5.54 3.61 -7.65
N THR A 20 -6.48 4.15 -6.89
CA THR A 20 -6.83 5.57 -6.93
C THR A 20 -6.76 6.11 -5.51
N TRP A 21 -6.18 7.30 -5.35
CA TRP A 21 -6.07 7.97 -4.06
C TRP A 21 -6.40 9.45 -4.18
N ALA A 22 -6.84 10.04 -3.07
CA ALA A 22 -7.01 11.47 -2.90
C ALA A 22 -6.79 11.83 -1.43
N LEU A 23 -6.21 13.00 -1.18
CA LEU A 23 -6.02 13.53 0.16
C LEU A 23 -7.35 14.03 0.73
N ASN A 24 -7.73 13.53 1.91
CA ASN A 24 -8.88 14.07 2.63
C ASN A 24 -8.47 15.31 3.44
N ASN A 25 -8.61 16.48 2.83
CA ASN A 25 -8.21 17.76 3.42
C ASN A 25 -8.99 18.14 4.70
N GLU A 26 -10.20 17.62 4.89
CA GLU A 26 -11.00 17.92 6.10
C GLU A 26 -10.42 17.28 7.37
N SER A 27 -9.64 16.22 7.20
CA SER A 27 -9.07 15.44 8.30
C SER A 27 -7.70 15.93 8.78
N LEU A 28 -7.12 16.95 8.13
CA LEU A 28 -5.73 17.36 8.33
C LEU A 28 -5.63 18.83 8.73
N PRO A 29 -4.63 19.21 9.55
CA PRO A 29 -4.30 20.61 9.80
C PRO A 29 -4.00 21.36 8.49
N ALA A 30 -4.38 22.64 8.44
CA ALA A 30 -4.07 23.50 7.31
C ALA A 30 -2.55 23.55 7.04
N GLY A 31 -2.16 23.47 5.76
CA GLY A 31 -0.75 23.50 5.34
C GLY A 31 0.01 22.17 5.49
N THR A 32 -0.64 21.09 5.98
CA THR A 32 0.03 19.78 6.10
C THR A 32 0.55 19.28 4.75
N ALA A 33 -0.26 19.46 3.70
CA ALA A 33 0.07 19.01 2.34
C ALA A 33 1.31 19.70 1.75
N ASP A 34 1.64 20.92 2.19
CA ASP A 34 2.77 21.70 1.67
C ASP A 34 4.13 21.04 1.96
N SER A 35 4.15 20.19 3.00
CA SER A 35 5.32 19.40 3.39
C SER A 35 5.50 18.12 2.56
N TYR A 36 4.47 17.66 1.84
CA TYR A 36 4.51 16.42 1.08
C TYR A 36 5.29 16.61 -0.22
N LYS A 37 6.21 15.68 -0.50
CA LYS A 37 7.07 15.71 -1.69
C LYS A 37 6.82 14.55 -2.64
N THR A 38 6.56 13.36 -2.08
CA THR A 38 6.28 12.16 -2.87
C THR A 38 5.09 11.40 -2.33
N VAL A 39 4.42 10.68 -3.22
CA VAL A 39 3.46 9.61 -2.90
C VAL A 39 4.12 8.28 -3.22
N ASN A 40 4.16 7.38 -2.25
CA ASN A 40 4.63 6.01 -2.41
C ASN A 40 3.47 5.05 -2.11
N VAL A 41 3.18 4.19 -3.08
CA VAL A 41 2.16 3.15 -3.01
C VAL A 41 2.87 1.83 -2.89
N GLN A 42 2.47 1.01 -1.92
CA GLN A 42 3.13 -0.26 -1.62
C GLN A 42 2.11 -1.37 -1.37
N LEU A 43 2.49 -2.60 -1.65
CA LEU A 43 1.78 -3.79 -1.19
C LEU A 43 2.27 -4.17 0.20
N CYS A 44 1.30 -4.36 1.08
CA CYS A 44 1.49 -4.66 2.48
C CYS A 44 0.86 -6.00 2.83
N TYR A 45 1.56 -6.86 3.60
CA TYR A 45 0.99 -8.11 4.08
C TYR A 45 -0.22 -7.87 4.99
N ALA A 46 -1.37 -8.45 4.63
CA ALA A 46 -2.55 -8.45 5.50
C ALA A 46 -2.30 -9.26 6.78
N PRO A 47 -3.00 -8.97 7.90
CA PRO A 47 -2.72 -9.61 9.20
C PRO A 47 -2.68 -11.14 9.16
N ILE A 48 -3.55 -11.78 8.38
CA ILE A 48 -3.57 -13.24 8.19
C ILE A 48 -2.26 -13.79 7.61
N SER A 49 -1.57 -13.00 6.79
CA SER A 49 -0.31 -13.36 6.14
C SER A 49 0.93 -13.03 6.98
N GLN A 50 0.75 -12.37 8.12
CA GLN A 50 1.83 -12.02 9.05
C GLN A 50 2.00 -13.02 10.20
N LYS A 51 0.97 -13.82 10.50
CA LYS A 51 0.97 -14.77 11.61
C LYS A 51 2.17 -15.73 11.51
N ASP A 52 2.94 -15.84 12.58
CA ASP A 52 4.15 -16.68 12.69
C ASP A 52 5.25 -16.35 11.64
N ARG A 53 5.18 -15.17 11.01
CA ARG A 53 6.13 -14.70 9.99
C ARG A 53 6.75 -13.38 10.44
N GLY A 54 7.74 -13.44 11.33
CA GLY A 54 8.42 -12.24 11.86
C GLY A 54 9.06 -11.35 10.77
N TRP A 55 9.35 -11.90 9.60
CA TRP A 55 9.83 -11.15 8.44
C TRP A 55 8.73 -10.37 7.69
N ARG A 56 7.46 -10.47 8.09
CA ARG A 56 6.30 -9.73 7.54
C ARG A 56 5.61 -8.83 8.57
N LYS A 57 6.21 -8.70 9.75
CA LYS A 57 5.59 -8.10 10.94
C LYS A 57 5.42 -6.58 10.80
N THR A 58 4.25 -6.09 11.21
CA THR A 58 4.01 -4.65 11.40
C THR A 58 4.74 -4.14 12.64
N GLU A 59 5.39 -2.99 12.51
CA GLU A 59 5.98 -2.22 13.60
C GLU A 59 5.57 -0.75 13.46
N ASP A 60 5.42 -0.05 14.59
CA ASP A 60 5.09 1.38 14.59
C ASP A 60 6.26 2.23 14.08
N ASP A 61 7.49 1.79 14.36
CA ASP A 61 8.69 2.38 13.78
C ASP A 61 8.77 2.03 12.29
N LEU A 62 8.49 3.00 11.43
CA LEU A 62 8.50 2.85 9.98
C LEU A 62 9.81 2.28 9.43
N LYS A 63 10.94 2.49 10.11
CA LYS A 63 12.25 1.93 9.68
C LYS A 63 12.36 0.44 9.97
N LYS A 64 11.53 -0.09 10.85
CA LYS A 64 11.47 -1.51 11.25
C LYS A 64 10.23 -2.22 10.73
N ASP A 65 9.25 -1.47 10.21
CA ASP A 65 8.03 -2.00 9.60
C ASP A 65 8.37 -2.88 8.39
N LYS A 66 8.11 -4.19 8.51
CA LYS A 66 8.31 -5.17 7.44
C LYS A 66 7.00 -5.52 6.74
N THR A 67 5.90 -4.81 7.01
CA THR A 67 4.60 -5.14 6.42
C THR A 67 4.54 -4.81 4.94
N CYS A 68 5.03 -3.64 4.54
CA CYS A 68 5.13 -3.26 3.12
C CYS A 68 6.54 -3.49 2.61
N GLN A 69 6.69 -4.39 1.66
CA GLN A 69 8.00 -4.76 1.10
C GLN A 69 8.07 -4.59 -0.41
N PHE A 70 6.94 -4.42 -1.08
CA PHE A 70 6.88 -4.35 -2.54
C PHE A 70 6.33 -2.98 -2.92
N ASP A 71 7.13 -2.23 -3.66
CA ASP A 71 6.73 -0.94 -4.19
C ASP A 71 5.83 -1.15 -5.42
N VAL A 72 4.73 -0.41 -5.47
CA VAL A 72 3.82 -0.36 -6.63
C VAL A 72 4.22 0.82 -7.50
N VAL A 73 4.33 2.00 -6.89
CA VAL A 73 4.78 3.22 -7.59
C VAL A 73 5.29 4.25 -6.57
N GLU A 74 6.29 5.04 -6.97
CA GLU A 74 6.69 6.27 -6.29
C GLU A 74 6.62 7.43 -7.28
N LEU A 75 5.84 8.46 -6.94
CA LEU A 75 5.57 9.62 -7.78
C LEU A 75 5.83 10.92 -7.00
N PRO A 76 6.14 12.03 -7.68
CA PRO A 76 6.01 13.36 -7.09
C PRO A 76 4.61 13.54 -6.48
N TYR A 77 4.52 14.27 -5.37
CA TYR A 77 3.26 14.45 -4.68
C TYR A 77 2.23 15.18 -5.53
N ASP A 78 1.04 14.59 -5.63
CA ASP A 78 -0.19 15.24 -6.04
C ASP A 78 -1.26 14.89 -5.00
N SER A 79 -2.18 15.83 -4.80
CA SER A 79 -3.37 15.70 -3.97
C SER A 79 -4.24 14.51 -4.33
N SER A 80 -4.20 14.04 -5.58
CA SER A 80 -4.89 12.84 -6.04
C SER A 80 -4.10 12.13 -7.13
N GLY A 81 -4.41 10.86 -7.37
CA GLY A 81 -3.77 10.11 -8.43
C GLY A 81 -4.43 8.79 -8.71
N THR A 82 -4.10 8.23 -9.87
CA THR A 82 -4.50 6.89 -10.28
C THR A 82 -3.32 6.19 -10.93
N HIS A 83 -3.19 4.90 -10.69
CA HIS A 83 -2.10 4.10 -11.24
C HIS A 83 -2.58 2.67 -11.49
N GLU A 84 -2.39 2.19 -12.72
CA GLU A 84 -2.56 0.78 -13.06
C GLU A 84 -1.24 0.05 -12.85
N TYR A 85 -1.28 -1.03 -12.09
CA TYR A 85 -0.12 -1.86 -11.77
C TYR A 85 -0.38 -3.31 -12.13
N THR A 86 0.63 -3.95 -12.71
CA THR A 86 0.64 -5.41 -12.94
C THR A 86 1.35 -6.05 -11.76
N VAL A 87 0.72 -7.03 -11.11
CA VAL A 87 1.36 -7.74 -10.00
C VAL A 87 2.62 -8.42 -10.50
N GLU A 88 3.79 -8.05 -10.01
CA GLU A 88 5.08 -8.65 -10.40
C GLU A 88 5.17 -10.14 -10.04
N GLU A 89 5.83 -10.92 -10.89
CA GLU A 89 6.01 -12.38 -10.72
C GLU A 89 6.76 -12.75 -9.42
N GLU A 90 7.63 -11.88 -8.93
CA GLU A 90 8.44 -12.12 -7.73
C GLU A 90 7.65 -11.93 -6.42
N ILE A 91 6.42 -11.38 -6.49
CA ILE A 91 5.58 -11.18 -5.31
C ILE A 91 5.08 -12.55 -4.82
N PRO A 92 5.40 -12.94 -3.58
CA PRO A 92 5.02 -14.25 -3.07
C PRO A 92 3.51 -14.32 -2.80
N SER A 93 2.93 -15.51 -2.98
CA SER A 93 1.52 -15.75 -2.70
C SER A 93 1.18 -15.47 -1.23
N ALA A 94 0.30 -14.50 -1.00
CA ALA A 94 -0.21 -14.08 0.29
C ALA A 94 -1.43 -13.17 0.11
N TYR A 95 -2.05 -12.81 1.23
CA TYR A 95 -3.04 -11.74 1.28
C TYR A 95 -2.34 -10.40 1.48
N TYR A 96 -2.68 -9.44 0.63
CA TYR A 96 -2.13 -8.09 0.66
C TYR A 96 -3.23 -7.04 0.80
N PHE A 97 -2.87 -5.89 1.33
CA PHE A 97 -3.61 -4.64 1.15
C PHE A 97 -2.68 -3.60 0.54
N VAL A 98 -3.25 -2.66 -0.21
CA VAL A 98 -2.51 -1.53 -0.77
C VAL A 98 -2.41 -0.43 0.29
N ARG A 99 -1.22 0.12 0.50
CA ARG A 99 -1.00 1.26 1.40
C ARG A 99 -0.40 2.42 0.61
N VAL A 100 -1.01 3.60 0.75
CA VAL A 100 -0.53 4.86 0.19
C VAL A 100 0.09 5.67 1.32
N ARG A 101 1.30 6.19 1.11
CA ARG A 101 2.02 7.05 2.06
C ARG A 101 2.55 8.28 1.36
N THR A 102 2.44 9.42 2.01
CA THR A 102 3.20 10.61 1.63
C THR A 102 4.52 10.63 2.39
N ARG A 103 5.59 11.12 1.75
CA ARG A 103 6.85 11.42 2.45
C ARG A 103 7.05 12.94 2.54
N CYS A 104 7.47 13.37 3.73
CA CYS A 104 7.93 14.72 4.02
C CYS A 104 9.45 14.64 4.21
N PHE A 105 10.25 15.26 3.34
CA PHE A 105 11.68 15.51 3.58
C PHE A 105 12.06 16.85 2.94
#